data_AF-G7CJ88-F1
#
_entry.id   AF-G7CJ88-F1
#
_cell.length_a   1.000
_cell.length_b   1.000
_cell.length_c   1.000
_cell.angle_alpha   90.00
_cell.angle_beta   90.00
_cell.angle_gamma   90.00
#
_symmetry.space_group_name_H-M   'P 1'
#
loop_
_entity.id
_entity.type
_entity.pdbx_description
1 polymer ?
#
loop_
_entity_poly.entity_id
_entity_poly.type
_entity_poly.pdbx_seq_one_letter_code
_entity_poly.pdbx_strand_id
1 'polypeptide(L)'
;MATIGLSAYGMAGGELVELAACADELGFDTLWLGEHVVRPLTQRSAHPTSGTRQHHSGPLVAERTELIDPWAVHAAIAAVTTGIKLGTAVYVAALRHPLHTARTTITVQELSGGRVVFGVGVGWLEEEFDAFDVPFRTRVSRTEECLAILRAAWRGEPFSHHGRHFRIDRVQVHSRPVDIPVVLGGNGPKALARAATLGDGWFTSGTPEFDDALRMVREIRRVREQHGRPGPFTCYVRIPSVDEVGRYRDHDMTDLVLWADTVWQGRTLDEKRDRLAAAADRLGLVSRSSGDPPAAAAGRSQRRRSGSALRMGDDVPRRVQNTGARSAGVRDTRPQNSRAGANGARTARDEHRGEVSLLRPLKAAESVARMIVDEIKTKGLQPGDSLPLEATMLKQYGVSRESLREGLRLLEVQGMISIRRGPGGGPVVGTVDAGHLGRVSALFYNMADATYEELLEAWVWAEGELAERAARNPDAQLRSARMTPYLTDHDGSAEGLAPYLEGHTAFHRAVADLSNNRVLALSLQTYGQIVSHHVAVLSDPRSLRDVLVDEHRHIAEAVISGHARRARALMRSHLEGVTAFVRENIPVPLDQPIEWL
;
A
#
# COMPACT_ATOMS: atom_id res chain seq x y z
N MET A 1 23.94 26.38 5.54
CA MET A 1 23.80 24.91 5.39
C MET A 1 22.42 24.67 4.83
N ALA A 2 22.26 23.78 3.84
CA ALA A 2 20.93 23.44 3.33
C ALA A 2 20.18 22.63 4.39
N THR A 3 18.87 22.85 4.53
CA THR A 3 18.00 21.97 5.33
C THR A 3 17.63 20.77 4.48
N ILE A 4 17.70 19.57 5.07
CA ILE A 4 17.41 18.31 4.37
C ILE A 4 16.22 17.63 5.03
N GLY A 5 15.12 17.53 4.28
CA GLY A 5 13.90 16.85 4.65
C GLY A 5 13.73 15.49 4.00
N LEU A 6 12.81 14.71 4.56
CA LEU A 6 12.33 13.44 4.03
C LEU A 6 10.84 13.54 3.72
N SER A 7 10.41 12.91 2.63
CA SER A 7 9.00 12.76 2.28
C SER A 7 8.67 11.28 2.21
N ALA A 8 7.72 10.84 3.03
CA ALA A 8 7.28 9.46 3.12
C ALA A 8 5.81 9.33 2.73
N TYR A 9 5.49 8.20 2.08
CA TYR A 9 4.15 7.88 1.59
C TYR A 9 4.05 6.36 1.40
N GLY A 10 2.84 5.79 1.59
CA GLY A 10 2.60 4.37 1.35
C GLY A 10 3.26 3.42 2.35
N MET A 11 3.42 3.84 3.62
CA MET A 11 4.09 3.07 4.66
C MET A 11 3.23 2.91 5.91
N ALA A 12 3.41 1.80 6.63
CA ALA A 12 2.71 1.54 7.88
C ALA A 12 3.12 2.53 8.98
N GLY A 13 2.15 3.03 9.74
CA GLY A 13 2.38 4.05 10.77
C GLY A 13 3.39 3.65 11.86
N GLY A 14 3.40 2.38 12.28
CA GLY A 14 4.35 1.91 13.30
C GLY A 14 5.80 1.97 12.82
N GLU A 15 6.07 1.58 11.58
CA GLU A 15 7.40 1.67 10.98
C GLU A 15 7.84 3.13 10.78
N LEU A 16 6.92 4.00 10.37
CA LEU A 16 7.20 5.44 10.22
C LEU A 16 7.65 6.09 11.52
N VAL A 17 7.07 5.70 12.67
CA VAL A 17 7.44 6.27 13.98
C VAL A 17 8.90 5.94 14.32
N GLU A 18 9.31 4.68 14.13
CA GLU A 18 10.68 4.23 14.41
C GLU A 18 11.70 4.90 13.49
N LEU A 19 11.40 4.97 12.19
CA LEU A 19 12.30 5.61 11.23
C LEU A 19 12.35 7.13 11.40
N ALA A 20 11.27 7.77 11.84
CA ALA A 20 11.25 9.19 12.17
C ALA A 20 12.13 9.52 13.39
N ALA A 21 12.13 8.67 14.41
CA ALA A 21 13.03 8.79 15.55
C ALA A 21 14.50 8.72 15.10
N CYS A 22 14.82 7.73 14.26
CA CYS A 22 16.16 7.60 13.68
C CYS A 22 16.54 8.83 12.81
N ALA A 23 15.63 9.31 11.97
CA ALA A 23 15.86 10.50 11.15
C ALA A 23 16.11 11.77 12.01
N ASP A 24 15.40 11.91 13.13
CA ASP A 24 15.61 13.00 14.06
C ASP A 24 17.00 12.94 14.72
N GLU A 25 17.39 11.77 15.22
CA GLU A 25 18.72 11.54 15.81
C GLU A 25 19.84 11.81 14.81
N LEU A 26 19.63 11.49 13.52
CA LEU A 26 20.60 11.67 12.45
C LEU A 26 20.69 13.10 11.90
N GLY A 27 19.81 14.01 12.34
CA GLY A 27 19.89 15.42 11.97
C GLY A 27 19.01 15.87 10.80
N PHE A 28 18.10 15.05 10.29
CA PHE A 28 17.15 15.48 9.24
C PHE A 28 16.21 16.58 9.75
N ASP A 29 15.92 17.60 8.94
CA ASP A 29 15.25 18.82 9.38
C ASP A 29 13.72 18.75 9.36
N THR A 30 13.16 18.02 8.40
CA THR A 30 11.69 17.91 8.21
C THR A 30 11.31 16.50 7.79
N LEU A 31 10.19 15.99 8.29
CA LEU A 31 9.54 14.78 7.80
C LEU A 31 8.14 15.13 7.29
N TRP A 32 7.91 14.84 6.02
CA TRP A 32 6.70 15.15 5.30
C TRP A 32 5.90 13.86 5.04
N LEU A 33 4.66 13.80 5.49
CA LEU A 33 3.78 12.66 5.27
C LEU A 33 2.74 13.00 4.20
N GLY A 34 2.77 12.26 3.09
CA GLY A 34 1.71 12.29 2.09
C GLY A 34 0.48 11.50 2.57
N GLU A 35 -0.70 11.88 2.09
CA GLU A 35 -1.95 11.24 2.52
C GLU A 35 -2.98 11.17 1.40
N HIS A 36 -3.81 10.13 1.51
CA HIS A 36 -5.13 10.04 0.92
C HIS A 36 -6.04 9.40 1.97
N VAL A 37 -7.29 9.84 2.04
CA VAL A 37 -8.25 9.36 3.04
C VAL A 37 -8.80 8.00 2.66
N VAL A 38 -9.01 7.77 1.36
CA VAL A 38 -9.56 6.52 0.83
C VAL A 38 -8.87 6.12 -0.46
N ARG A 39 -8.79 4.81 -0.69
CA ARG A 39 -8.45 4.26 -2.00
C ARG A 39 -9.71 4.06 -2.84
N PRO A 40 -9.89 4.76 -3.96
CA PRO A 40 -10.95 4.43 -4.89
C PRO A 40 -10.64 3.10 -5.59
N LEU A 41 -11.64 2.22 -5.71
CA LEU A 41 -11.51 0.95 -6.44
C LEU A 41 -11.54 1.15 -7.97
N THR A 42 -12.00 2.30 -8.42
CA THR A 42 -11.98 2.72 -9.81
C THR A 42 -11.45 4.14 -9.84
N GLN A 43 -10.29 4.34 -10.47
CA GLN A 43 -9.65 5.65 -10.56
C GLN A 43 -9.58 6.07 -12.03
N ARG A 44 -10.21 7.21 -12.34
CA ARG A 44 -10.15 7.89 -13.63
C ARG A 44 -9.35 9.18 -13.55
N SER A 45 -9.24 9.78 -12.38
CA SER A 45 -8.41 10.95 -12.15
C SER A 45 -6.95 10.68 -12.51
N ALA A 46 -6.40 11.53 -13.37
CA ALA A 46 -4.97 11.59 -13.63
C ALA A 46 -4.29 12.50 -12.60
N HIS A 47 -3.17 12.06 -12.04
CA HIS A 47 -2.36 12.92 -11.19
C HIS A 47 -1.84 14.12 -12.01
N PRO A 48 -1.85 15.34 -11.47
CA PRO A 48 -1.28 16.51 -12.13
C PRO A 48 0.25 16.45 -12.09
N THR A 49 0.86 15.74 -13.04
CA THR A 49 2.30 15.50 -13.14
C THR A 49 3.05 16.53 -13.99
N SER A 50 2.44 17.68 -14.32
CA SER A 50 3.03 18.65 -15.26
C SER A 50 4.43 19.10 -14.81
N GLY A 51 5.43 18.72 -15.60
CA GLY A 51 6.83 19.11 -15.43
C GLY A 51 7.57 18.39 -14.30
N THR A 52 7.06 17.28 -13.76
CA THR A 52 7.76 16.51 -12.72
C THR A 52 7.72 15.01 -12.93
N ARG A 53 8.81 14.33 -12.55
CA ARG A 53 8.82 12.88 -12.44
C ARG A 53 8.05 12.49 -11.19
N GLN A 54 7.11 11.57 -11.35
CA GLN A 54 6.53 10.87 -10.21
C GLN A 54 7.52 9.81 -9.76
N HIS A 55 7.66 9.70 -8.45
CA HIS A 55 8.61 8.76 -7.84
C HIS A 55 8.10 7.33 -7.84
N HIS A 56 6.79 7.16 -7.72
CA HIS A 56 6.15 5.85 -7.83
C HIS A 56 5.71 5.59 -9.28
N SER A 57 6.08 4.44 -9.82
CA SER A 57 5.53 3.90 -11.07
C SER A 57 4.15 3.28 -10.79
N GLY A 58 3.14 3.65 -11.59
CA GLY A 58 1.76 3.16 -11.42
C GLY A 58 0.84 4.11 -10.63
N PRO A 59 -0.36 3.65 -10.21
CA PRO A 59 -1.31 4.48 -9.48
C PRO A 59 -0.73 4.87 -8.11
N LEU A 60 -0.70 6.18 -7.81
CA LEU A 60 -0.25 6.68 -6.50
C LEU A 60 -1.06 6.10 -5.33
N VAL A 61 -2.32 5.73 -5.55
CA VAL A 61 -3.17 5.08 -4.54
C VAL A 61 -3.52 3.67 -5.04
N ALA A 62 -2.58 2.74 -4.88
CA ALA A 62 -2.72 1.36 -5.31
C ALA A 62 -3.23 0.44 -4.18
N GLU A 63 -3.53 -0.82 -4.50
CA GLU A 63 -4.04 -1.79 -3.52
C GLU A 63 -3.10 -2.03 -2.33
N ARG A 64 -1.80 -2.00 -2.58
CA ARG A 64 -0.75 -2.20 -1.57
C ARG A 64 -0.29 -0.89 -0.91
N THR A 65 -0.88 0.24 -1.28
CA THR A 65 -0.51 1.53 -0.67
C THR A 65 -1.09 1.60 0.74
N GLU A 66 -0.21 1.57 1.74
CA GLU A 66 -0.60 1.82 3.13
C GLU A 66 -0.98 3.29 3.31
N LEU A 67 -2.27 3.54 3.56
CA LEU A 67 -2.80 4.87 3.83
C LEU A 67 -2.88 5.10 5.33
N ILE A 68 -2.33 6.21 5.78
CA ILE A 68 -2.32 6.61 7.19
C ILE A 68 -3.06 7.93 7.38
N ASP A 69 -3.58 8.16 8.59
CA ASP A 69 -3.90 9.52 9.02
C ASP A 69 -2.59 10.23 9.40
N PRO A 70 -2.19 11.28 8.68
CA PRO A 70 -0.89 11.91 8.90
C PRO A 70 -0.81 12.63 10.25
N TRP A 71 -1.92 13.11 10.81
CA TRP A 71 -1.90 13.81 12.10
C TRP A 71 -1.83 12.84 13.27
N ALA A 72 -2.49 11.69 13.17
CA ALA A 72 -2.35 10.62 14.17
C ALA A 72 -0.90 10.12 14.22
N VAL A 73 -0.28 9.90 13.06
CA VAL A 73 1.11 9.46 12.98
C VAL A 73 2.07 10.58 13.43
N HIS A 74 1.85 11.84 13.04
CA HIS A 74 2.66 12.96 13.54
C HIS A 74 2.54 13.18 15.05
N ALA A 75 1.37 12.92 15.65
CA ALA A 75 1.24 12.96 17.11
C ALA A 75 2.11 11.89 17.80
N ALA A 76 2.21 10.69 17.21
CA ALA A 76 3.09 9.63 17.71
C ALA A 76 4.58 9.99 17.49
N ILE A 77 4.94 10.49 16.31
CA ILE A 77 6.31 10.94 16.00
C ILE A 77 6.73 12.08 16.92
N ALA A 78 5.83 13.02 17.22
CA ALA A 78 6.09 14.13 18.12
C ALA A 78 6.55 13.66 19.52
N ALA A 79 6.04 12.53 19.99
CA ALA A 79 6.37 11.97 21.29
C ALA A 79 7.76 11.31 21.35
N VAL A 80 8.33 10.91 20.21
CA VAL A 80 9.61 10.19 20.12
C VAL A 80 10.71 11.00 19.42
N THR A 81 10.45 12.27 19.11
CA THR A 81 11.40 13.16 18.42
C THR A 81 11.47 14.52 19.12
N THR A 82 12.57 15.23 18.92
CA THR A 82 12.86 16.52 19.58
C THR A 82 13.18 17.65 18.62
N GLY A 83 13.75 17.36 17.44
CA GLY A 83 14.23 18.40 16.50
C GLY A 83 13.46 18.47 15.18
N ILE A 84 13.15 17.32 14.58
CA ILE A 84 12.62 17.22 13.22
C ILE A 84 11.25 17.90 13.12
N LYS A 85 11.06 18.72 12.09
CA LYS A 85 9.76 19.37 11.82
C LYS A 85 8.77 18.37 11.21
N LEU A 86 7.50 18.53 11.57
CA LEU A 86 6.43 17.60 11.25
C LEU A 86 5.53 18.19 10.16
N GLY A 87 5.77 17.80 8.91
CA GLY A 87 5.14 18.33 7.71
C GLY A 87 4.09 17.41 7.09
N THR A 88 3.08 17.97 6.43
CA THR A 88 2.13 17.22 5.59
C THR A 88 2.40 17.51 4.11
N ALA A 89 2.49 16.50 3.23
CA ALA A 89 2.84 16.69 1.82
C ALA A 89 1.91 15.92 0.85
N VAL A 90 0.68 16.37 0.61
CA VAL A 90 0.03 17.53 1.25
C VAL A 90 -1.34 17.14 1.77
N TYR A 91 -1.77 17.78 2.85
CA TYR A 91 -3.07 17.55 3.46
C TYR A 91 -4.20 18.13 2.60
N VAL A 92 -5.26 17.33 2.36
CA VAL A 92 -6.42 17.75 1.56
C VAL A 92 -7.46 18.40 2.46
N ALA A 93 -7.27 19.69 2.76
CA ALA A 93 -8.13 20.44 3.69
C ALA A 93 -9.59 20.58 3.22
N ALA A 94 -9.86 20.47 1.91
CA ALA A 94 -11.21 20.62 1.36
C ALA A 94 -12.18 19.49 1.76
N LEU A 95 -11.64 18.31 2.12
CA LEU A 95 -12.40 17.11 2.51
C LEU A 95 -12.79 17.10 3.99
N ARG A 96 -12.32 18.08 4.79
CA ARG A 96 -12.40 18.03 6.25
C ARG A 96 -12.97 19.32 6.82
N HIS A 97 -13.57 19.20 8.00
CA HIS A 97 -14.12 20.37 8.68
C HIS A 97 -12.99 21.22 9.30
N PRO A 98 -12.91 22.54 9.01
CA PRO A 98 -11.76 23.35 9.38
C PRO A 98 -11.58 23.51 10.89
N LEU A 99 -12.66 23.48 11.69
CA LEU A 99 -12.54 23.50 13.16
C LEU A 99 -11.91 22.22 13.72
N HIS A 100 -12.17 21.06 13.11
CA HIS A 100 -11.55 19.81 13.53
C HIS A 100 -10.06 19.83 13.18
N THR A 101 -9.73 20.20 11.94
CA THR A 101 -8.33 20.40 11.50
C THR A 101 -7.60 21.41 12.37
N ALA A 102 -8.24 22.52 12.77
CA ALA A 102 -7.66 23.49 13.70
C ALA A 102 -7.32 22.85 15.05
N ARG A 103 -8.26 22.13 15.67
CA ARG A 103 -8.01 21.42 16.93
C ARG A 103 -6.85 20.45 16.80
N THR A 104 -6.86 19.60 15.78
CA THR A 104 -5.84 18.58 15.56
C THR A 104 -4.46 19.21 15.38
N THR A 105 -4.33 20.22 14.52
CA THR A 105 -3.04 20.90 14.27
C THR A 105 -2.52 21.62 15.51
N ILE A 106 -3.39 22.28 16.29
CA ILE A 106 -3.01 22.89 17.58
C ILE A 106 -2.48 21.83 18.55
N THR A 107 -3.17 20.69 18.68
CA THR A 107 -2.76 19.62 19.59
C THR A 107 -1.40 19.04 19.20
N VAL A 108 -1.16 18.76 17.92
CA VAL A 108 0.15 18.24 17.48
C VAL A 108 1.23 19.31 17.59
N GLN A 109 0.91 20.59 17.38
CA GLN A 109 1.85 21.69 17.56
C GLN A 109 2.28 21.83 19.02
N GLU A 110 1.37 21.63 19.97
CA GLU A 110 1.69 21.59 21.40
C GLU A 110 2.53 20.36 21.76
N LEU A 111 2.13 19.16 21.32
CA LEU A 111 2.86 17.92 21.59
C LEU A 111 4.29 17.93 21.04
N SER A 112 4.47 18.54 19.87
CA SER A 112 5.77 18.62 19.21
C SER A 112 6.63 19.79 19.70
N GLY A 113 6.11 20.66 20.57
CA GLY A 113 6.85 21.84 21.03
C GLY A 113 7.07 22.89 19.94
N GLY A 114 6.16 23.01 18.98
CA GLY A 114 6.21 24.05 17.95
C GLY A 114 6.73 23.59 16.58
N ARG A 115 6.83 22.28 16.31
CA ARG A 115 7.53 21.74 15.14
C ARG A 115 6.64 21.44 13.92
N VAL A 116 5.32 21.68 14.00
CA VAL A 116 4.38 21.43 12.90
C VAL A 116 4.56 22.43 11.76
N VAL A 117 4.53 21.91 10.54
CA VAL A 117 4.40 22.67 9.30
C VAL A 117 3.17 22.16 8.56
N PHE A 118 2.16 23.02 8.36
CA PHE A 118 0.89 22.63 7.74
C PHE A 118 1.01 22.71 6.22
N GLY A 119 1.43 21.61 5.60
CA GLY A 119 1.50 21.52 4.15
C GLY A 119 0.16 21.09 3.55
N VAL A 120 -0.36 21.90 2.64
CA VAL A 120 -1.75 21.83 2.18
C VAL A 120 -1.85 21.81 0.66
N GLY A 121 -2.77 20.98 0.17
CA GLY A 121 -3.10 20.86 -1.25
C GLY A 121 -4.57 21.15 -1.51
N VAL A 122 -4.88 21.36 -2.79
CA VAL A 122 -6.27 21.47 -3.26
C VAL A 122 -6.88 20.11 -3.60
N GLY A 123 -6.09 19.02 -3.55
CA GLY A 123 -6.51 17.68 -3.94
C GLY A 123 -6.65 17.51 -5.47
N TRP A 124 -6.39 16.30 -5.95
CA TRP A 124 -6.43 15.97 -7.38
C TRP A 124 -7.31 14.76 -7.70
N LEU A 125 -7.60 13.91 -6.71
CA LEU A 125 -8.33 12.67 -6.86
C LEU A 125 -9.83 12.92 -6.74
N GLU A 126 -10.54 13.13 -7.86
CA GLU A 126 -11.96 13.47 -7.88
C GLU A 126 -12.83 12.41 -7.19
N GLU A 127 -12.47 11.13 -7.31
CA GLU A 127 -13.21 10.04 -6.67
C GLU A 127 -13.17 10.09 -5.14
N GLU A 128 -12.10 10.65 -4.57
CA GLU A 128 -12.02 10.90 -3.13
C GLU A 128 -12.96 12.03 -2.70
N PHE A 129 -13.13 13.05 -3.55
CA PHE A 129 -14.09 14.12 -3.31
C PHE A 129 -15.54 13.61 -3.38
N ASP A 130 -15.84 12.77 -4.36
CA ASP A 130 -17.15 12.11 -4.48
C ASP A 130 -17.46 11.24 -3.26
N ALA A 131 -16.48 10.49 -2.75
CA ALA A 131 -16.66 9.64 -1.56
C ALA A 131 -16.97 10.41 -0.27
N PHE A 132 -16.66 11.71 -0.22
CA PHE A 132 -16.92 12.60 0.91
C PHE A 132 -18.08 13.57 0.66
N ASP A 133 -18.84 13.38 -0.42
CA ASP A 133 -19.93 14.28 -0.84
C ASP A 133 -19.47 15.75 -0.99
N VAL A 134 -18.22 15.96 -1.42
CA VAL A 134 -17.66 17.29 -1.66
C VAL A 134 -17.55 17.52 -3.17
N PRO A 135 -18.27 18.49 -3.76
CA PRO A 135 -18.17 18.72 -5.21
C PRO A 135 -16.75 19.11 -5.63
N PHE A 136 -16.09 18.28 -6.45
CA PHE A 136 -14.67 18.46 -6.84
C PHE A 136 -14.35 19.82 -7.45
N ARG A 137 -15.31 20.44 -8.16
CA ARG A 137 -15.17 21.79 -8.74
C ARG A 137 -14.96 22.89 -7.69
N THR A 138 -15.37 22.65 -6.45
CA THR A 138 -15.25 23.61 -5.35
C THR A 138 -13.93 23.52 -4.58
N ARG A 139 -13.12 22.47 -4.82
CA ARG A 139 -11.93 22.10 -4.03
C ARG A 139 -10.98 23.27 -3.76
N VAL A 140 -10.72 24.12 -4.76
CA VAL A 140 -9.86 25.30 -4.61
C VAL A 140 -10.47 26.29 -3.63
N SER A 141 -11.70 26.73 -3.89
CA SER A 141 -12.39 27.71 -3.04
C SER A 141 -12.65 27.19 -1.63
N ARG A 142 -12.86 25.88 -1.46
CA ARG A 142 -12.99 25.23 -0.15
C ARG A 142 -11.66 25.26 0.61
N THR A 143 -10.55 24.88 -0.03
CA THR A 143 -9.22 24.95 0.59
C THR A 143 -8.87 26.37 1.01
N GLU A 144 -9.08 27.37 0.15
CA GLU A 144 -8.81 28.78 0.48
C GLU A 144 -9.66 29.28 1.66
N GLU A 145 -10.95 28.92 1.71
CA GLU A 145 -11.83 29.24 2.83
C GLU A 145 -11.41 28.51 4.12
N CYS A 146 -11.02 27.24 4.03
CA CYS A 146 -10.45 26.49 5.16
C CYS A 146 -9.21 27.19 5.72
N LEU A 147 -8.29 27.68 4.87
CA LEU A 147 -7.09 28.38 5.33
C LEU A 147 -7.40 29.68 6.08
N ALA A 148 -8.40 30.44 5.62
CA ALA A 148 -8.85 31.63 6.32
C ALA A 148 -9.39 31.29 7.72
N ILE A 149 -10.19 30.22 7.83
CA ILE A 149 -10.74 29.74 9.11
C ILE A 149 -9.64 29.22 10.02
N LEU A 150 -8.69 28.43 9.49
CA LEU A 150 -7.56 27.90 10.26
C LEU A 150 -6.70 29.03 10.84
N ARG A 151 -6.32 30.02 10.02
CA ARG A 151 -5.59 31.20 10.50
C ARG A 151 -6.40 31.98 11.55
N ALA A 152 -7.74 32.00 11.48
CA ALA A 152 -8.57 32.61 12.52
C ALA A 152 -8.56 31.81 13.82
N ALA A 153 -8.71 30.49 13.74
CA ALA A 153 -8.67 29.60 14.88
C ALA A 153 -7.32 29.63 15.60
N TRP A 154 -6.21 29.70 14.86
CA TRP A 154 -4.86 29.72 15.40
C TRP A 154 -4.46 31.03 16.09
N ARG A 155 -5.19 32.14 15.90
CA ARG A 155 -4.95 33.39 16.66
C ARG A 155 -5.29 33.27 18.15
N GLY A 156 -6.09 32.26 18.53
CA GLY A 156 -6.50 32.07 19.91
C GLY A 156 -7.59 33.03 20.38
N GLU A 157 -8.19 33.81 19.48
CA GLU A 157 -9.27 34.74 19.77
C GLU A 157 -10.64 34.16 19.35
N PRO A 158 -11.75 34.55 19.99
CA PRO A 158 -13.08 34.22 19.49
C PRO A 158 -13.32 34.79 18.09
N PHE A 159 -13.82 33.97 17.17
CA PHE A 159 -14.12 34.38 15.80
C PHE A 159 -15.46 33.81 15.32
N SER A 160 -16.02 34.40 14.27
CA SER A 160 -17.14 33.85 13.49
C SER A 160 -16.75 33.84 12.03
N HIS A 161 -17.35 32.96 11.24
CA HIS A 161 -17.10 32.90 9.80
C HIS A 161 -18.38 32.54 9.05
N HIS A 162 -18.75 33.36 8.08
CA HIS A 162 -19.94 33.15 7.25
C HIS A 162 -19.52 33.23 5.78
N GLY A 163 -18.92 32.15 5.29
CA GLY A 163 -18.42 32.06 3.93
C GLY A 163 -19.33 31.25 3.02
N ARG A 164 -18.78 30.86 1.86
CA ARG A 164 -19.52 30.11 0.83
C ARG A 164 -19.69 28.65 1.24
N HIS A 165 -18.67 28.08 1.89
CA HIS A 165 -18.59 26.66 2.18
C HIS A 165 -18.84 26.33 3.65
N PHE A 166 -18.53 27.26 4.55
CA PHE A 166 -18.67 27.06 5.98
C PHE A 166 -19.42 28.22 6.63
N ARG A 167 -20.31 27.85 7.56
CA ARG A 167 -20.98 28.78 8.46
C ARG A 167 -20.65 28.36 9.88
N ILE A 168 -19.90 29.22 10.57
CA ILE A 168 -19.41 29.03 11.93
C ILE A 168 -19.85 30.25 12.74
N ASP A 169 -20.72 30.03 13.71
CA ASP A 169 -21.08 31.05 14.69
C ASP A 169 -19.90 31.30 15.66
N ARG A 170 -20.06 32.26 16.57
CA ARG A 170 -18.95 32.72 17.43
C ARG A 170 -18.36 31.58 18.27
N VAL A 171 -17.13 31.17 17.96
CA VAL A 171 -16.40 30.08 18.64
C VAL A 171 -14.96 30.49 18.94
N GLN A 172 -14.31 29.75 19.84
CA GLN A 172 -12.87 29.83 20.12
C GLN A 172 -12.31 28.41 20.20
N VAL A 173 -11.27 28.10 19.42
CA VAL A 173 -10.67 26.76 19.39
C VAL A 173 -9.58 26.62 20.46
N HIS A 174 -8.73 27.63 20.65
CA HIS A 174 -7.73 27.63 21.73
C HIS A 174 -7.66 29.02 22.36
N SER A 175 -7.18 29.10 23.60
CA SER A 175 -7.13 30.35 24.37
C SER A 175 -5.85 31.16 24.16
N ARG A 176 -4.91 30.64 23.35
CA ARG A 176 -3.62 31.27 23.06
C ARG A 176 -3.33 31.21 21.57
N PRO A 177 -2.58 32.19 21.03
CA PRO A 177 -2.10 32.12 19.66
C PRO A 177 -1.14 30.93 19.49
N VAL A 178 -1.26 30.26 18.35
CA VAL A 178 -0.40 29.15 17.94
C VAL A 178 0.11 29.47 16.55
N ASP A 179 1.43 29.58 16.40
CA ASP A 179 2.03 29.85 15.09
C ASP A 179 2.26 28.53 14.35
N ILE A 180 1.62 28.35 13.19
CA ILE A 180 1.74 27.17 12.33
C ILE A 180 1.95 27.64 10.89
N PRO A 181 3.15 27.47 10.32
CA PRO A 181 3.42 27.85 8.94
C PRO A 181 2.57 27.06 7.96
N VAL A 182 1.98 27.75 6.97
CA VAL A 182 1.21 27.13 5.88
C VAL A 182 2.07 27.00 4.64
N VAL A 183 2.29 25.78 4.18
CA VAL A 183 3.09 25.48 2.98
C VAL A 183 2.17 24.95 1.89
N LEU A 184 2.04 25.66 0.76
CA LEU A 184 1.14 25.22 -0.31
C LEU A 184 1.88 24.37 -1.35
N GLY A 185 1.27 23.25 -1.72
CA GLY A 185 1.76 22.37 -2.78
C GLY A 185 1.25 22.71 -4.19
N GLY A 186 2.02 22.33 -5.20
CA GLY A 186 1.62 22.32 -6.61
C GLY A 186 2.49 23.20 -7.52
N ASN A 187 2.55 22.84 -8.80
CA ASN A 187 3.56 23.36 -9.73
C ASN A 187 3.01 24.26 -10.83
N GLY A 188 1.72 24.17 -11.13
CA GLY A 188 1.10 24.97 -12.19
C GLY A 188 1.04 26.47 -11.84
N PRO A 189 0.94 27.38 -12.81
CA PRO A 189 0.97 28.83 -12.57
C PRO A 189 -0.04 29.31 -11.52
N LYS A 190 -1.27 28.79 -11.55
CA LYS A 190 -2.31 29.10 -10.55
C LYS A 190 -1.98 28.57 -9.15
N ALA A 191 -1.25 27.46 -9.04
CA ALA A 191 -0.80 26.91 -7.76
C ALA A 191 0.34 27.76 -7.18
N LEU A 192 1.34 28.12 -8.01
CA LEU A 192 2.43 29.01 -7.61
C LEU A 192 1.91 30.38 -7.15
N ALA A 193 0.96 30.96 -7.90
CA ALA A 193 0.34 32.23 -7.51
C ALA A 193 -0.40 32.14 -6.16
N ARG A 194 -1.09 31.02 -5.90
CA ARG A 194 -1.75 30.77 -4.61
C ARG A 194 -0.74 30.61 -3.48
N ALA A 195 0.33 29.84 -3.71
CA ALA A 195 1.39 29.67 -2.72
C ALA A 195 2.08 31.00 -2.38
N ALA A 196 2.37 31.81 -3.39
CA ALA A 196 2.96 33.15 -3.22
C ALA A 196 2.09 34.09 -2.38
N THR A 197 0.76 34.00 -2.51
CA THR A 197 -0.19 34.96 -1.91
C THR A 197 -0.85 34.49 -0.62
N LEU A 198 -1.03 33.19 -0.41
CA LEU A 198 -1.70 32.63 0.77
C LEU A 198 -0.76 31.86 1.70
N GLY A 199 0.40 31.44 1.20
CA GLY A 199 1.35 30.60 1.92
C GLY A 199 2.45 31.38 2.63
N ASP A 200 3.03 30.69 3.60
CA ASP A 200 4.28 31.04 4.28
C ASP A 200 5.46 30.25 3.68
N GLY A 201 5.17 29.23 2.87
CA GLY A 201 6.12 28.52 2.02
C GLY A 201 5.44 27.80 0.84
N TRP A 202 6.26 27.13 0.04
CA TRP A 202 5.85 26.31 -1.10
C TRP A 202 6.54 24.95 -1.09
N PHE A 203 5.85 23.93 -1.59
CA PHE A 203 6.36 22.56 -1.71
C PHE A 203 6.15 22.02 -3.12
N THR A 204 7.19 21.50 -3.76
CA THR A 204 7.11 20.93 -5.11
C THR A 204 6.28 19.64 -5.16
N SER A 205 5.37 19.53 -6.13
CA SER A 205 4.69 18.26 -6.41
C SER A 205 5.57 17.32 -7.25
N GLY A 206 5.67 16.04 -6.88
CA GLY A 206 6.62 15.10 -7.50
C GLY A 206 8.09 15.52 -7.30
N THR A 207 8.95 15.10 -8.22
CA THR A 207 10.36 15.53 -8.31
C THR A 207 10.56 16.28 -9.64
N PRO A 208 10.57 17.61 -9.65
CA PRO A 208 10.88 18.37 -10.86
C PRO A 208 12.30 18.11 -11.36
N GLU A 209 12.50 18.25 -12.67
CA GLU A 209 13.86 18.42 -13.20
C GLU A 209 14.48 19.70 -12.64
N PHE A 210 15.81 19.74 -12.59
CA PHE A 210 16.54 20.86 -12.00
C PHE A 210 16.14 22.23 -12.59
N ASP A 211 16.09 22.35 -13.92
CA ASP A 211 15.75 23.62 -14.58
C ASP A 211 14.27 24.01 -14.34
N ASP A 212 13.39 23.02 -14.21
CA ASP A 212 11.99 23.25 -13.88
C ASP A 212 11.84 23.73 -12.44
N ALA A 213 12.57 23.12 -11.49
CA ALA A 213 12.63 23.55 -10.10
C ALA A 213 13.11 24.99 -9.97
N LEU A 214 14.24 25.31 -10.62
CA LEU A 214 14.81 26.65 -10.63
C LEU A 214 13.85 27.68 -11.23
N ARG A 215 13.17 27.34 -12.32
CA ARG A 215 12.15 28.20 -12.94
C ARG A 215 10.98 28.45 -11.98
N MET A 216 10.48 27.43 -11.30
CA MET A 216 9.37 27.56 -10.35
C MET A 216 9.76 28.41 -9.13
N VAL A 217 10.97 28.24 -8.58
CA VAL A 217 11.49 29.06 -7.47
C VAL A 217 11.63 30.52 -7.88
N ARG A 218 12.12 30.81 -9.10
CA ARG A 218 12.19 32.18 -9.61
C ARG A 218 10.80 32.78 -9.82
N GLU A 219 9.88 32.00 -10.39
CA GLU A 219 8.52 32.45 -10.65
C GLU A 219 7.77 32.77 -9.35
N ILE A 220 7.87 31.93 -8.32
CA ILE A 220 7.18 32.20 -7.06
C ILE A 220 7.74 33.44 -6.36
N ARG A 221 9.07 33.65 -6.39
CA ARG A 221 9.71 34.87 -5.89
C ARG A 221 9.21 36.11 -6.65
N ARG A 222 9.19 36.06 -7.99
CA ARG A 222 8.66 37.13 -8.85
C ARG A 222 7.21 37.46 -8.52
N VAL A 223 6.34 36.45 -8.38
CA VAL A 223 4.92 36.67 -8.06
C VAL A 223 4.77 37.27 -6.66
N ARG A 224 5.59 36.88 -5.68
CA ARG A 224 5.58 37.47 -4.34
C ARG A 224 5.98 38.94 -4.34
N GLU A 225 7.02 39.31 -5.09
CA GLU A 225 7.44 40.70 -5.27
C GLU A 225 6.30 41.55 -5.86
N GLN A 226 5.63 41.04 -6.91
CA GLN A 226 4.49 41.71 -7.53
C GLN A 226 3.30 41.94 -6.57
N HIS A 227 3.16 41.10 -5.55
CA HIS A 227 2.12 41.21 -4.53
C HIS A 227 2.61 41.90 -3.25
N GLY A 228 3.81 42.50 -3.25
CA GLY A 228 4.36 43.23 -2.11
C GLY A 228 4.68 42.36 -0.89
N ARG A 229 5.07 41.09 -1.10
CA ARG A 229 5.40 40.12 -0.03
C ARG A 229 6.87 39.65 -0.09
N PRO A 230 7.87 40.54 -0.04
CA PRO A 230 9.29 40.18 -0.17
C PRO A 230 9.91 39.50 1.07
N GLY A 231 9.12 39.21 2.11
CA GLY A 231 9.61 38.58 3.34
C GLY A 231 9.96 37.09 3.20
N PRO A 232 10.51 36.48 4.27
CA PRO A 232 10.94 35.09 4.29
C PRO A 232 9.88 34.14 3.70
N PHE A 233 10.32 33.24 2.83
CA PHE A 233 9.46 32.28 2.16
C PHE A 233 10.23 31.02 1.81
N THR A 234 9.94 29.94 2.52
CA THR A 234 10.65 28.67 2.35
C THR A 234 10.13 27.94 1.10
N CYS A 235 11.05 27.50 0.24
CA CYS A 235 10.74 26.71 -0.95
C CYS A 235 11.28 25.29 -0.76
N TYR A 236 10.42 24.37 -0.32
CA TYR A 236 10.74 22.97 -0.18
C TYR A 236 10.79 22.30 -1.55
N VAL A 237 12.00 22.05 -2.04
CA VAL A 237 12.25 21.49 -3.37
C VAL A 237 12.61 20.02 -3.23
N ARG A 238 11.81 19.15 -3.83
CA ARG A 238 12.10 17.72 -3.86
C ARG A 238 13.15 17.43 -4.93
N ILE A 239 14.21 16.72 -4.56
CA ILE A 239 15.36 16.40 -5.41
C ILE A 239 15.46 14.89 -5.66
N PRO A 240 16.12 14.44 -6.75
CA PRO A 240 16.10 13.02 -7.13
C PRO A 240 17.06 12.16 -6.31
N SER A 241 18.14 12.72 -5.74
CA SER A 241 19.10 11.96 -4.93
C SER A 241 19.94 12.86 -4.02
N VAL A 242 20.62 12.24 -3.06
CA VAL A 242 21.57 12.91 -2.16
C VAL A 242 22.73 13.58 -2.91
N ASP A 243 23.10 13.06 -4.08
CA ASP A 243 24.25 13.54 -4.87
C ASP A 243 23.97 14.89 -5.55
N GLU A 244 22.70 15.25 -5.73
CA GLU A 244 22.30 16.52 -6.36
C GLU A 244 22.24 17.69 -5.37
N VAL A 245 22.38 17.46 -4.05
CA VAL A 245 22.25 18.50 -3.02
C VAL A 245 23.16 19.71 -3.30
N GLY A 246 24.42 19.46 -3.69
CA GLY A 246 25.38 20.51 -4.02
C GLY A 246 24.88 21.41 -5.15
N ARG A 247 24.42 20.80 -6.25
CA ARG A 247 23.92 21.51 -7.44
C ARG A 247 22.76 22.44 -7.12
N TYR A 248 21.79 21.97 -6.34
CA TYR A 248 20.62 22.76 -5.95
C TYR A 248 21.00 23.91 -5.00
N ARG A 249 21.86 23.62 -4.03
CA ARG A 249 22.35 24.62 -3.07
C ARG A 249 23.10 25.75 -3.75
N ASP A 250 23.92 25.45 -4.76
CA ASP A 250 24.69 26.44 -5.51
C ASP A 250 23.80 27.42 -6.31
N HIS A 251 22.49 27.16 -6.38
CA HIS A 251 21.48 28.00 -7.02
C HIS A 251 20.43 28.54 -6.03
N ASP A 252 20.80 28.70 -4.75
CA ASP A 252 19.96 29.24 -3.68
C ASP A 252 18.66 28.46 -3.41
N MET A 253 18.66 27.15 -3.71
CA MET A 253 17.63 26.21 -3.27
C MET A 253 18.18 25.46 -2.05
N THR A 254 17.80 25.93 -0.86
CA THR A 254 18.41 25.51 0.40
C THR A 254 17.54 24.58 1.23
N ASP A 255 16.25 24.44 0.92
CA ASP A 255 15.33 23.58 1.66
C ASP A 255 14.95 22.40 0.79
N LEU A 256 15.76 21.34 0.87
CA LEU A 256 15.70 20.21 -0.05
C LEU A 256 15.01 19.03 0.62
N VAL A 257 14.23 18.28 -0.16
CA VAL A 257 13.48 17.13 0.33
C VAL A 257 13.82 15.91 -0.52
N LEU A 258 14.10 14.79 0.13
CA LEU A 258 14.32 13.49 -0.51
C LEU A 258 13.09 12.62 -0.34
N TRP A 259 12.85 11.74 -1.31
CA TRP A 259 11.93 10.63 -1.07
C TRP A 259 12.55 9.68 -0.05
N ALA A 260 11.83 9.39 1.02
CA ALA A 260 12.41 8.71 2.15
C ALA A 260 12.85 7.27 1.78
N ASP A 261 12.08 6.59 0.94
CA ASP A 261 12.40 5.28 0.35
C ASP A 261 13.63 5.26 -0.58
N THR A 262 14.23 6.41 -0.91
CA THR A 262 15.55 6.46 -1.58
C THR A 262 16.72 6.38 -0.60
N VAL A 263 16.48 6.64 0.69
CA VAL A 263 17.52 6.74 1.72
C VAL A 263 17.35 5.74 2.86
N TRP A 264 16.15 5.19 3.07
CA TRP A 264 15.90 4.16 4.11
C TRP A 264 15.42 2.83 3.51
N GLN A 265 16.11 2.32 2.48
CA GLN A 265 15.79 1.06 1.82
C GLN A 265 16.14 -0.16 2.67
N GLY A 266 15.35 -1.23 2.59
CA GLY A 266 15.60 -2.46 3.33
C GLY A 266 14.34 -3.28 3.55
N ARG A 267 14.51 -4.56 3.89
CA ARG A 267 13.43 -5.49 4.26
C ARG A 267 13.14 -5.45 5.75
N THR A 268 14.16 -5.16 6.57
CA THR A 268 14.03 -5.05 8.03
C THR A 268 14.16 -3.60 8.47
N LEU A 269 13.62 -3.29 9.65
CA LEU A 269 13.72 -1.96 10.24
C LEU A 269 15.19 -1.55 10.46
N ASP A 270 16.03 -2.49 10.88
CA ASP A 270 17.45 -2.25 11.13
C ASP A 270 18.21 -1.91 9.83
N GLU A 271 17.95 -2.65 8.74
CA GLU A 271 18.53 -2.31 7.43
C GLU A 271 18.14 -0.90 6.98
N LYS A 272 16.86 -0.52 7.16
CA LYS A 272 16.37 0.81 6.81
C LYS A 272 17.06 1.91 7.64
N ARG A 273 17.28 1.67 8.94
CA ARG A 273 18.01 2.58 9.83
C ARG A 273 19.47 2.72 9.42
N ASP A 274 20.14 1.62 9.09
CA ASP A 274 21.53 1.63 8.64
C ASP A 274 21.70 2.40 7.33
N ARG A 275 20.78 2.22 6.37
CA ARG A 275 20.77 3.00 5.12
C ARG A 275 20.52 4.48 5.37
N LEU A 276 19.61 4.80 6.27
CA LEU A 276 19.32 6.19 6.64
C LEU A 276 20.55 6.86 7.28
N ALA A 277 21.27 6.15 8.16
CA ALA A 277 22.51 6.61 8.76
C ALA A 277 23.61 6.85 7.70
N ALA A 278 23.80 5.90 6.79
CA ALA A 278 24.77 6.06 5.69
C ALA A 278 24.42 7.25 4.77
N ALA A 279 23.13 7.52 4.54
CA ALA A 279 22.70 8.70 3.81
C ALA A 279 22.98 9.99 4.57
N ALA A 280 22.71 10.03 5.88
CA ALA A 280 23.02 11.16 6.75
C ALA A 280 24.52 11.49 6.76
N ASP A 281 25.39 10.47 6.83
CA ASP A 281 26.84 10.64 6.77
C ASP A 281 27.29 11.24 5.44
N ARG A 282 26.76 10.74 4.31
CA ARG A 282 27.05 11.29 2.97
C ARG A 282 26.60 12.75 2.83
N LEU A 283 25.51 13.11 3.48
CA LEU A 283 24.97 14.47 3.51
C LEU A 283 25.72 15.38 4.51
N GLY A 284 26.59 14.81 5.35
CA GLY A 284 27.30 15.54 6.41
C GLY A 284 26.35 16.10 7.47
N LEU A 285 25.24 15.39 7.75
CA LEU A 285 24.31 15.78 8.80
C LEU A 285 24.94 15.55 10.18
N VAL A 286 24.63 16.46 11.10
CA VAL A 286 25.15 16.37 12.47
C VAL A 286 24.10 15.71 13.33
N SER A 287 24.48 14.58 13.95
CA SER A 287 23.58 13.86 14.86
C SER A 287 23.16 14.75 16.04
N ARG A 288 21.86 14.71 16.32
CA ARG A 288 21.26 15.31 17.51
C ARG A 288 21.44 14.33 18.67
N SER A 289 22.68 14.18 19.17
CA SER A 289 22.90 13.31 20.32
C SER A 289 22.05 13.77 21.50
N SER A 290 21.36 12.79 22.11
CA SER A 290 20.30 12.91 23.10
C SER A 290 20.60 13.92 24.21
N GLY A 291 19.99 15.11 24.14
CA GLY A 291 19.43 15.68 25.36
C GLY A 291 18.31 14.77 25.80
N ASP A 292 18.23 14.47 27.11
CA ASP A 292 17.23 13.55 27.68
C ASP A 292 15.86 13.73 26.99
N PRO A 293 15.17 12.63 26.59
CA PRO A 293 13.81 12.73 26.10
C PRO A 293 12.99 13.51 27.13
N PRO A 294 12.06 14.40 26.72
CA PRO A 294 11.20 15.08 27.68
C PRO A 294 10.51 14.02 28.52
N ALA A 295 10.76 14.04 29.84
CA ALA A 295 10.27 13.05 30.78
C ALA A 295 8.74 13.01 30.79
N ALA A 296 8.15 12.18 29.93
CA ALA A 296 6.73 11.89 29.90
C ALA A 296 6.48 10.55 30.62
N ALA A 297 5.80 10.66 31.77
CA ALA A 297 4.92 9.65 32.35
C ALA A 297 5.51 8.35 32.93
N ALA A 298 6.70 8.39 33.56
CA ALA A 298 7.09 7.36 34.52
C ALA A 298 7.70 7.99 35.79
N GLY A 299 7.04 7.79 36.95
CA GLY A 299 7.66 8.02 38.26
C GLY A 299 7.38 9.36 38.94
N ARG A 300 6.14 9.56 39.42
CA ARG A 300 5.91 10.32 40.67
C ARG A 300 5.12 9.48 41.66
N SER A 301 5.75 8.41 42.12
CA SER A 301 5.51 7.85 43.45
C SER A 301 6.79 8.03 44.25
N GLN A 302 6.66 8.48 45.49
CA GLN A 302 7.73 8.72 46.48
C GLN A 302 8.54 10.02 46.33
N ARG A 303 7.96 11.11 46.83
CA ARG A 303 8.71 11.97 47.76
C ARG A 303 7.93 12.10 49.07
N ARG A 304 8.43 11.39 50.08
CA ARG A 304 8.20 11.67 51.49
C ARG A 304 8.48 13.16 51.73
N ARG A 305 7.49 13.90 52.21
CA ARG A 305 7.73 15.09 53.04
C ARG A 305 7.24 14.80 54.44
N SER A 306 8.20 14.90 55.34
CA SER A 306 8.11 14.92 56.78
C SER A 306 7.12 15.96 57.29
N GLY A 307 6.29 15.51 58.23
CA GLY A 307 5.81 16.20 59.44
C GLY A 307 5.50 17.70 59.38
N SER A 308 4.21 18.02 59.50
CA SER A 308 3.74 19.07 60.40
C SER A 308 2.30 18.76 60.81
N ALA A 309 2.06 18.73 62.11
CA ALA A 309 0.83 18.31 62.77
C ALA A 309 -0.26 19.38 62.70
N LEU A 310 -1.53 18.96 62.63
CA LEU A 310 -2.63 19.58 63.36
C LEU A 310 -3.78 18.58 63.52
N ARG A 311 -4.27 18.52 64.76
CA ARG A 311 -5.27 17.59 65.32
C ARG A 311 -6.70 17.99 64.96
N MET A 312 -7.60 17.04 65.23
CA MET A 312 -9.06 17.11 65.54
C MET A 312 -9.86 16.29 64.53
N GLY A 313 -10.75 15.37 64.90
CA GLY A 313 -11.28 14.90 66.18
C GLY A 313 -12.27 13.79 65.85
N ASP A 314 -12.44 12.85 66.78
CA ASP A 314 -13.42 11.76 66.69
C ASP A 314 -14.86 12.30 66.57
N ASP A 315 -15.68 11.70 65.73
CA ASP A 315 -16.98 11.18 66.17
C ASP A 315 -17.71 10.37 65.08
N VAL A 316 -18.15 9.19 65.50
CA VAL A 316 -19.11 8.30 64.82
C VAL A 316 -20.34 8.22 65.71
N PRO A 317 -21.55 8.05 65.14
CA PRO A 317 -22.43 7.04 65.72
C PRO A 317 -23.14 6.14 64.69
N ARG A 318 -22.79 4.85 64.77
CA ARG A 318 -23.62 3.65 65.03
C ARG A 318 -25.06 3.50 64.44
N ARG A 319 -25.18 2.40 63.66
CA ARG A 319 -26.00 1.17 63.86
C ARG A 319 -27.47 1.13 63.41
N VAL A 320 -27.84 0.00 62.76
CA VAL A 320 -28.95 -0.98 63.01
C VAL A 320 -28.95 -1.95 61.79
N GLN A 321 -28.47 -3.21 61.86
CA GLN A 321 -29.11 -4.48 62.28
C GLN A 321 -30.44 -4.88 61.59
N ASN A 322 -30.43 -5.95 60.79
CA ASN A 322 -31.25 -7.19 60.89
C ASN A 322 -31.04 -8.09 59.64
N THR A 323 -30.55 -9.34 59.65
CA THR A 323 -31.01 -10.68 60.16
C THR A 323 -31.62 -11.59 59.08
N GLY A 324 -31.21 -12.87 59.08
CA GLY A 324 -31.96 -14.03 58.54
C GLY A 324 -31.18 -14.87 57.50
N ALA A 325 -30.39 -15.88 57.89
CA ALA A 325 -30.74 -17.32 58.06
C ALA A 325 -30.77 -18.13 56.73
N ARG A 326 -29.76 -18.96 56.38
CA ARG A 326 -29.43 -20.37 56.77
C ARG A 326 -30.41 -21.46 56.30
N SER A 327 -29.91 -22.40 55.46
CA SER A 327 -29.87 -23.89 55.64
C SER A 327 -29.41 -24.58 54.34
N ALA A 328 -28.32 -25.38 54.38
CA ALA A 328 -28.26 -26.86 54.30
C ALA A 328 -28.86 -27.43 52.99
N GLY A 329 -28.20 -28.20 52.13
CA GLY A 329 -27.14 -29.21 52.26
C GLY A 329 -27.67 -30.50 51.62
N VAL A 330 -26.90 -31.17 50.74
CA VAL A 330 -26.88 -32.64 50.49
C VAL A 330 -25.82 -32.95 49.41
N ARG A 331 -25.13 -34.08 49.62
CA ARG A 331 -23.95 -34.61 48.92
C ARG A 331 -24.33 -35.59 47.80
N ASP A 332 -23.26 -36.02 47.11
CA ASP A 332 -23.01 -37.35 46.52
C ASP A 332 -23.41 -37.52 45.05
N THR A 333 -22.62 -38.10 44.13
CA THR A 333 -21.43 -38.98 44.19
C THR A 333 -20.60 -38.82 42.89
N ARG A 334 -19.27 -39.00 42.98
CA ARG A 334 -18.43 -39.48 41.86
C ARG A 334 -18.16 -40.97 42.06
N PRO A 335 -17.70 -41.68 41.02
CA PRO A 335 -16.63 -42.63 41.22
C PRO A 335 -15.37 -42.24 40.44
N GLN A 336 -14.27 -42.21 41.19
CA GLN A 336 -12.91 -42.26 40.68
C GLN A 336 -12.58 -43.69 40.22
N ASN A 337 -11.68 -43.84 39.26
CA ASN A 337 -10.76 -44.97 39.30
C ASN A 337 -9.31 -44.45 39.20
N SER A 338 -8.57 -44.76 40.26
CA SER A 338 -7.12 -44.61 40.43
C SER A 338 -6.44 -45.89 39.87
N ARG A 339 -5.15 -46.08 39.60
CA ARG A 339 -3.82 -45.66 40.09
C ARG A 339 -2.87 -46.41 39.10
N ALA A 340 -1.60 -46.10 38.81
CA ALA A 340 -0.45 -45.76 39.62
C ALA A 340 0.72 -45.45 38.65
N GLY A 341 1.71 -44.69 39.10
CA GLY A 341 2.86 -44.28 38.29
C GLY A 341 3.98 -45.32 38.18
N ALA A 342 4.82 -45.13 37.17
CA ALA A 342 6.20 -45.61 37.15
C ALA A 342 7.06 -44.54 36.46
N ASN A 343 8.10 -44.12 37.16
CA ASN A 343 9.10 -43.14 36.76
C ASN A 343 10.19 -43.88 35.96
N GLY A 344 10.68 -43.28 34.86
CA GLY A 344 11.95 -43.66 34.25
C GLY A 344 11.91 -44.06 32.77
N ALA A 345 12.17 -43.11 31.88
CA ALA A 345 13.09 -43.25 30.74
C ALA A 345 13.01 -41.98 29.88
N ARG A 346 13.99 -41.09 30.04
CA ARG A 346 14.37 -40.13 29.02
C ARG A 346 15.09 -40.90 27.92
N THR A 347 14.49 -41.07 26.75
CA THR A 347 15.20 -41.29 25.47
C THR A 347 14.25 -41.05 24.29
N ALA A 348 14.79 -40.41 23.25
CA ALA A 348 14.25 -40.23 21.90
C ALA A 348 12.92 -39.45 21.74
N ARG A 349 13.02 -38.11 21.82
CA ARG A 349 12.18 -37.24 20.98
C ARG A 349 12.92 -37.06 19.67
N ASP A 350 12.59 -37.86 18.68
CA ASP A 350 13.05 -37.69 17.30
C ASP A 350 11.84 -37.38 16.41
N GLU A 351 11.92 -36.22 15.78
CA GLU A 351 11.51 -35.94 14.40
C GLU A 351 10.17 -36.51 13.91
N HIS A 352 9.09 -35.73 14.06
CA HIS A 352 7.98 -35.68 13.08
C HIS A 352 7.45 -34.24 13.04
N ARG A 353 8.06 -33.43 12.17
CA ARG A 353 7.67 -32.04 11.90
C ARG A 353 7.25 -31.98 10.43
N GLY A 354 5.95 -31.87 10.16
CA GLY A 354 5.45 -31.28 8.91
C GLY A 354 4.79 -32.14 7.84
N GLU A 355 4.11 -33.26 8.13
CA GLU A 355 3.22 -33.86 7.11
C GLU A 355 1.83 -33.17 7.09
N VAL A 356 1.56 -32.41 6.04
CA VAL A 356 0.19 -31.99 5.69
C VAL A 356 -0.52 -33.20 5.08
N SER A 357 -1.33 -33.89 5.88
CA SER A 357 -2.19 -34.95 5.35
C SER A 357 -3.32 -34.33 4.51
N LEU A 358 -3.42 -34.72 3.24
CA LEU A 358 -4.57 -34.43 2.36
C LEU A 358 -5.90 -34.99 2.90
N LEU A 359 -5.85 -35.77 3.99
CA LEU A 359 -6.99 -36.43 4.63
C LEU A 359 -7.44 -35.76 5.92
N ARG A 360 -6.97 -34.54 6.25
CA ARG A 360 -7.46 -33.81 7.43
C ARG A 360 -8.96 -33.47 7.28
N PRO A 361 -9.77 -33.56 8.34
CA PRO A 361 -11.15 -33.11 8.31
C PRO A 361 -11.24 -31.62 7.93
N LEU A 362 -12.09 -31.31 6.94
CA LEU A 362 -12.32 -29.93 6.51
C LEU A 362 -12.93 -29.10 7.64
N LYS A 363 -12.51 -27.84 7.74
CA LYS A 363 -13.18 -26.87 8.61
C LYS A 363 -14.57 -26.54 8.05
N ALA A 364 -15.42 -25.94 8.89
CA ALA A 364 -16.78 -25.57 8.50
C ALA A 364 -16.81 -24.65 7.24
N ALA A 365 -15.93 -23.64 7.20
CA ALA A 365 -15.82 -22.74 6.05
C ALA A 365 -15.35 -23.43 4.76
N GLU A 366 -14.38 -24.36 4.86
CA GLU A 366 -13.89 -25.14 3.71
C GLU A 366 -14.97 -26.10 3.18
N SER A 367 -15.78 -26.65 4.08
CA SER A 367 -16.94 -27.47 3.71
C SER A 367 -17.99 -26.63 2.97
N VAL A 368 -18.23 -25.39 3.39
CA VAL A 368 -19.13 -24.46 2.67
C VAL A 368 -18.58 -24.10 1.30
N ALA A 369 -17.29 -23.75 1.21
CA ALA A 369 -16.65 -23.47 -0.07
C ALA A 369 -16.80 -24.65 -1.05
N ARG A 370 -16.61 -25.89 -0.57
CA ARG A 370 -16.82 -27.10 -1.35
C ARG A 370 -18.26 -27.25 -1.83
N MET A 371 -19.25 -27.03 -0.96
CA MET A 371 -20.68 -27.10 -1.34
C MET A 371 -21.02 -26.10 -2.45
N ILE A 372 -20.49 -24.88 -2.39
CA ILE A 372 -20.70 -23.86 -3.41
C ILE A 372 -20.07 -24.27 -4.74
N VAL A 373 -18.83 -24.80 -4.72
CA VAL A 373 -18.15 -25.30 -5.93
C VAL A 373 -18.91 -26.49 -6.55
N ASP A 374 -19.40 -27.41 -5.73
CA ASP A 374 -20.19 -28.54 -6.18
C ASP A 374 -21.53 -28.08 -6.80
N GLU A 375 -22.15 -27.04 -6.24
CA GLU A 375 -23.35 -26.43 -6.82
C GLU A 375 -23.08 -25.77 -8.18
N ILE A 376 -22.00 -24.99 -8.31
CA ILE A 376 -21.57 -24.39 -9.59
C ILE A 376 -21.44 -25.47 -10.65
N LYS A 377 -20.75 -26.56 -10.34
CA LYS A 377 -20.53 -27.69 -11.25
C LYS A 377 -21.83 -28.41 -11.60
N THR A 378 -22.65 -28.70 -10.59
CA THR A 378 -23.90 -29.48 -10.76
C THR A 378 -24.94 -28.71 -11.57
N LYS A 379 -25.03 -27.40 -11.37
CA LYS A 379 -25.93 -26.52 -12.12
C LYS A 379 -25.36 -26.05 -13.46
N GLY A 380 -24.08 -26.36 -13.74
CA GLY A 380 -23.41 -25.94 -14.96
C GLY A 380 -23.26 -24.42 -15.09
N LEU A 381 -23.16 -23.70 -13.97
CA LEU A 381 -23.06 -22.25 -13.95
C LEU A 381 -21.76 -21.79 -14.63
N GLN A 382 -21.87 -20.76 -15.46
CA GLN A 382 -20.76 -20.17 -16.20
C GLN A 382 -20.24 -18.92 -15.51
N PRO A 383 -18.98 -18.49 -15.80
CA PRO A 383 -18.47 -17.23 -15.30
C PRO A 383 -19.43 -16.07 -15.57
N GLY A 384 -19.73 -15.27 -14.54
CA GLY A 384 -20.70 -14.17 -14.58
C GLY A 384 -22.11 -14.53 -14.09
N ASP A 385 -22.45 -15.82 -14.02
CA ASP A 385 -23.73 -16.28 -13.47
C ASP A 385 -23.85 -15.95 -11.98
N SER A 386 -25.07 -15.65 -11.54
CA SER A 386 -25.34 -15.30 -10.14
C SER A 386 -25.53 -16.56 -9.30
N LEU A 387 -24.87 -16.57 -8.14
CA LEU A 387 -25.10 -17.56 -7.10
C LEU A 387 -26.25 -17.12 -6.18
N PRO A 388 -26.88 -18.03 -5.44
CA PRO A 388 -27.94 -17.68 -4.49
C PRO A 388 -27.50 -16.60 -3.49
N LEU A 389 -28.43 -15.75 -3.06
CA LEU A 389 -28.14 -14.74 -2.02
C LEU A 389 -27.73 -15.39 -0.70
N GLU A 390 -26.94 -14.68 0.11
CA GLU A 390 -26.44 -15.16 1.41
C GLU A 390 -27.57 -15.72 2.30
N ALA A 391 -28.70 -15.01 2.37
CA ALA A 391 -29.88 -15.45 3.14
C ALA A 391 -30.47 -16.79 2.65
N THR A 392 -30.40 -17.06 1.35
CA THR A 392 -30.85 -18.32 0.74
C THR A 392 -29.85 -19.43 1.02
N MET A 393 -28.55 -19.15 0.83
CA MET A 393 -27.46 -20.09 1.10
C MET A 393 -27.45 -20.58 2.55
N LEU A 394 -27.70 -19.69 3.53
CA LEU A 394 -27.78 -20.08 4.95
C LEU A 394 -28.84 -21.15 5.21
N LYS A 395 -30.01 -21.00 4.58
CA LYS A 395 -31.11 -21.97 4.71
C LYS A 395 -30.81 -23.24 3.94
N GLN A 396 -30.28 -23.13 2.72
CA GLN A 396 -30.01 -24.25 1.83
C GLN A 396 -28.90 -25.16 2.36
N TYR A 397 -27.81 -24.58 2.85
CA TYR A 397 -26.65 -25.34 3.34
C TYR A 397 -26.72 -25.67 4.83
N GLY A 398 -27.63 -25.04 5.59
CA GLY A 398 -27.80 -25.30 7.01
C GLY A 398 -26.58 -24.92 7.86
N VAL A 399 -25.88 -23.84 7.49
CA VAL A 399 -24.62 -23.40 8.12
C VAL A 399 -24.75 -22.06 8.85
N SER A 400 -23.79 -21.76 9.73
CA SER A 400 -23.73 -20.45 10.38
C SER A 400 -23.35 -19.35 9.39
N ARG A 401 -23.73 -18.11 9.72
CA ARG A 401 -23.40 -16.92 8.91
C ARG A 401 -21.90 -16.71 8.77
N GLU A 402 -21.18 -16.93 9.85
CA GLU A 402 -19.73 -16.79 9.93
C GLU A 402 -19.05 -17.81 8.99
N SER A 403 -19.48 -19.07 9.03
CA SER A 403 -18.93 -20.13 8.17
C SER A 403 -19.22 -19.88 6.70
N LEU A 404 -20.40 -19.36 6.37
CA LEU A 404 -20.77 -19.02 4.99
C LEU A 404 -19.94 -17.85 4.45
N ARG A 405 -19.81 -16.76 5.22
CA ARG A 405 -19.02 -15.60 4.81
C ARG A 405 -17.55 -15.96 4.62
N GLU A 406 -17.01 -16.77 5.51
CA GLU A 406 -15.63 -17.26 5.38
C GLU A 406 -15.48 -18.18 4.17
N GLY A 407 -16.43 -19.09 3.92
CA GLY A 407 -16.42 -19.94 2.73
C GLY A 407 -16.49 -19.15 1.43
N LEU A 408 -17.34 -18.12 1.37
CA LEU A 408 -17.40 -17.18 0.24
C LEU A 408 -16.08 -16.41 0.08
N ARG A 409 -15.48 -15.96 1.20
CA ARG A 409 -14.20 -15.24 1.17
C ARG A 409 -13.06 -16.12 0.65
N LEU A 410 -13.01 -17.39 1.05
CA LEU A 410 -12.03 -18.36 0.54
C LEU A 410 -12.12 -18.51 -0.99
N LEU A 411 -13.33 -18.63 -1.52
CA LEU A 411 -13.55 -18.73 -2.97
C LEU A 411 -13.28 -17.41 -3.70
N GLU A 412 -13.59 -16.28 -3.08
CA GLU A 412 -13.34 -14.94 -3.63
C GLU A 412 -11.83 -14.66 -3.74
N VAL A 413 -11.05 -15.00 -2.71
CA VAL A 413 -9.58 -14.85 -2.72
C VAL A 413 -8.95 -15.70 -3.83
N GLN A 414 -9.50 -16.88 -4.09
CA GLN A 414 -9.07 -17.78 -5.16
C GLN A 414 -9.63 -17.39 -6.55
N GLY A 415 -10.47 -16.36 -6.63
CA GLY A 415 -11.14 -15.89 -7.86
C GLY A 415 -12.18 -16.83 -8.45
N MET A 416 -12.56 -17.87 -7.71
CA MET A 416 -13.62 -18.80 -8.12
C MET A 416 -14.99 -18.12 -8.10
N ILE A 417 -15.15 -17.06 -7.31
CA ILE A 417 -16.32 -16.18 -7.29
C ILE A 417 -15.89 -14.71 -7.15
N SER A 418 -16.82 -13.78 -7.40
CA SER A 418 -16.68 -12.36 -7.01
C SER A 418 -17.98 -11.87 -6.38
N ILE A 419 -17.91 -10.82 -5.55
CA ILE A 419 -19.10 -10.27 -4.87
C ILE A 419 -19.49 -8.93 -5.48
N ARG A 420 -20.63 -8.88 -6.18
CA ARG A 420 -21.21 -7.62 -6.70
C ARG A 420 -21.85 -6.83 -5.54
N ARG A 421 -21.44 -5.58 -5.35
CA ARG A 421 -21.97 -4.69 -4.29
C ARG A 421 -23.13 -3.83 -4.82
N GLY A 422 -24.15 -3.59 -3.99
CA GLY A 422 -25.32 -2.74 -4.31
C GLY A 422 -26.67 -3.46 -4.15
N PRO A 423 -27.81 -2.77 -4.35
CA PRO A 423 -29.14 -3.38 -4.32
C PRO A 423 -29.27 -4.47 -5.40
N GLY A 424 -29.58 -5.70 -5.00
CA GLY A 424 -29.57 -6.87 -5.90
C GLY A 424 -28.18 -7.48 -6.17
N GLY A 425 -27.14 -6.99 -5.48
CA GLY A 425 -25.81 -7.57 -5.49
C GLY A 425 -25.74 -8.93 -4.78
N GLY A 426 -24.70 -9.69 -5.10
CA GLY A 426 -24.50 -11.05 -4.59
C GLY A 426 -23.25 -11.71 -5.15
N PRO A 427 -22.93 -12.92 -4.67
CA PRO A 427 -21.83 -13.71 -5.21
C PRO A 427 -22.14 -14.12 -6.66
N VAL A 428 -21.14 -14.03 -7.54
CA VAL A 428 -21.21 -14.45 -8.94
C VAL A 428 -20.02 -15.33 -9.27
N VAL A 429 -20.21 -16.27 -10.19
CA VAL A 429 -19.16 -17.22 -10.59
C VAL A 429 -18.01 -16.48 -11.28
N GLY A 430 -16.78 -16.74 -10.86
CA GLY A 430 -15.56 -16.16 -11.43
C GLY A 430 -15.01 -16.99 -12.60
N THR A 431 -13.92 -16.51 -13.19
CA THR A 431 -13.18 -17.24 -14.23
C THR A 431 -12.09 -18.10 -13.62
N VAL A 432 -11.97 -19.36 -14.08
CA VAL A 432 -10.84 -20.21 -13.70
C VAL A 432 -9.69 -19.95 -14.65
N ASP A 433 -8.73 -19.15 -14.21
CA ASP A 433 -7.52 -18.84 -14.98
C ASP A 433 -6.23 -19.18 -14.21
N ALA A 434 -5.13 -19.33 -14.95
CA ALA A 434 -3.81 -19.63 -14.42
C ALA A 434 -3.23 -18.48 -13.56
N GLY A 435 -3.74 -17.26 -13.68
CA GLY A 435 -3.27 -16.11 -12.89
C GLY A 435 -3.68 -16.25 -11.42
N HIS A 436 -4.90 -16.71 -11.15
CA HIS A 436 -5.38 -17.00 -9.80
C HIS A 436 -4.57 -18.11 -9.12
N LEU A 437 -4.31 -19.21 -9.84
CA LEU A 437 -3.44 -20.28 -9.35
C LEU A 437 -2.00 -19.79 -9.17
N GLY A 438 -1.51 -18.96 -10.10
CA GLY A 438 -0.18 -18.35 -10.04
C GLY A 438 0.06 -17.53 -8.77
N ARG A 439 -0.93 -16.76 -8.29
CA ARG A 439 -0.81 -16.02 -7.02
C ARG A 439 -0.62 -16.93 -5.82
N VAL A 440 -1.36 -18.04 -5.77
CA VAL A 440 -1.23 -19.04 -4.70
C VAL A 440 0.11 -19.76 -4.81
N SER A 441 0.50 -20.18 -6.01
CA SER A 441 1.78 -20.82 -6.28
C SER A 441 2.96 -19.92 -5.91
N ALA A 442 2.91 -18.62 -6.23
CA ALA A 442 3.93 -17.65 -5.87
C ALA A 442 4.12 -17.55 -4.35
N LEU A 443 3.03 -17.60 -3.56
CA LEU A 443 3.14 -17.68 -2.09
C LEU A 443 3.90 -18.93 -1.63
N PHE A 444 3.58 -20.10 -2.20
CA PHE A 444 4.27 -21.35 -1.85
C PHE A 444 5.73 -21.34 -2.26
N TYR A 445 6.03 -20.82 -3.46
CA TYR A 445 7.40 -20.70 -3.96
C TYR A 445 8.22 -19.72 -3.13
N ASN A 446 7.63 -18.57 -2.76
CA ASN A 446 8.23 -17.61 -1.84
C ASN A 446 8.58 -18.26 -0.50
N MET A 447 7.63 -18.98 0.10
CA MET A 447 7.82 -19.68 1.39
C MET A 447 8.82 -20.84 1.32
N ALA A 448 9.10 -21.35 0.11
CA ALA A 448 10.08 -22.40 -0.15
C ALA A 448 11.46 -21.84 -0.53
N ASP A 449 11.63 -20.51 -0.52
CA ASP A 449 12.82 -19.80 -1.00
C ASP A 449 13.19 -20.14 -2.46
N ALA A 450 12.20 -20.56 -3.27
CA ALA A 450 12.41 -20.84 -4.68
C ALA A 450 12.66 -19.54 -5.45
N THR A 451 13.60 -19.56 -6.38
CA THR A 451 14.14 -18.38 -7.05
C THR A 451 13.48 -18.12 -8.41
N TYR A 452 13.58 -16.89 -8.92
CA TYR A 452 13.13 -16.59 -10.28
C TYR A 452 13.93 -17.35 -11.34
N GLU A 453 15.21 -17.64 -11.08
CA GLU A 453 16.04 -18.49 -11.95
C GLU A 453 15.45 -19.91 -12.07
N GLU A 454 15.10 -20.55 -10.94
CA GLU A 454 14.44 -21.86 -10.93
C GLU A 454 13.06 -21.83 -11.62
N LEU A 455 12.30 -20.74 -11.44
CA LEU A 455 11.00 -20.56 -12.10
C LEU A 455 11.13 -20.43 -13.62
N LEU A 456 12.12 -19.66 -14.09
CA LEU A 456 12.41 -19.46 -15.49
C LEU A 456 12.86 -20.78 -16.15
N GLU A 457 13.71 -21.56 -15.49
CA GLU A 457 14.08 -22.90 -15.93
C GLU A 457 12.85 -23.82 -16.06
N ALA A 458 12.01 -23.84 -15.01
CA ALA A 458 10.77 -24.61 -15.02
C ALA A 458 9.81 -24.18 -16.14
N TRP A 459 9.72 -22.87 -16.41
CA TRP A 459 8.86 -22.32 -17.45
C TRP A 459 9.30 -22.74 -18.86
N VAL A 460 10.60 -22.61 -19.17
CA VAL A 460 11.18 -23.02 -20.45
C VAL A 460 10.90 -24.50 -20.73
N TRP A 461 11.08 -25.37 -19.72
CA TRP A 461 10.76 -26.78 -19.85
C TRP A 461 9.25 -27.01 -20.08
N ALA A 462 8.41 -26.38 -19.26
CA ALA A 462 6.98 -26.61 -19.21
C ALA A 462 6.25 -26.22 -20.50
N GLU A 463 6.49 -25.02 -21.03
CA GLU A 463 5.86 -24.54 -22.26
C GLU A 463 6.37 -25.31 -23.49
N GLY A 464 7.62 -25.77 -23.48
CA GLY A 464 8.13 -26.67 -24.52
C GLY A 464 7.32 -27.98 -24.61
N GLU A 465 6.98 -28.58 -23.47
CA GLU A 465 6.13 -29.79 -23.41
C GLU A 465 4.68 -29.50 -23.82
N LEU A 466 4.14 -28.32 -23.45
CA LEU A 466 2.81 -27.89 -23.89
C LEU A 466 2.75 -27.70 -25.41
N ALA A 467 3.77 -27.08 -26.01
CA ALA A 467 3.87 -26.90 -27.47
C ALA A 467 3.98 -28.25 -28.21
N GLU A 468 4.75 -29.20 -27.67
CA GLU A 468 4.81 -30.55 -28.23
C GLU A 468 3.43 -31.23 -28.22
N ARG A 469 2.73 -31.15 -27.08
CA ARG A 469 1.39 -31.72 -26.92
C ARG A 469 0.35 -31.04 -27.79
N ALA A 470 0.41 -29.71 -27.92
CA ALA A 470 -0.46 -28.93 -28.78
C ALA A 470 -0.37 -29.41 -30.23
N ALA A 471 0.86 -29.61 -30.73
CA ALA A 471 1.09 -30.15 -32.06
C ALA A 471 0.65 -31.62 -32.21
N ARG A 472 0.69 -32.42 -31.13
CA ARG A 472 0.19 -33.81 -31.12
C ARG A 472 -1.33 -33.91 -30.97
N ASN A 473 -2.05 -32.80 -30.75
CA ASN A 473 -3.51 -32.83 -30.67
C ASN A 473 -4.08 -33.44 -31.97
N PRO A 474 -4.91 -34.49 -31.92
CA PRO A 474 -5.37 -35.17 -33.13
C PRO A 474 -6.31 -34.32 -33.99
N ASP A 475 -6.95 -33.29 -33.43
CA ASP A 475 -7.88 -32.42 -34.14
C ASP A 475 -7.15 -31.32 -34.92
N ALA A 476 -6.88 -31.59 -36.20
CA ALA A 476 -6.19 -30.66 -37.08
C ALA A 476 -6.98 -29.37 -37.34
N GLN A 477 -8.31 -29.43 -37.35
CA GLN A 477 -9.16 -28.25 -37.54
C GLN A 477 -9.07 -27.34 -36.31
N LEU A 478 -9.10 -27.93 -35.11
CA LEU A 478 -8.92 -27.18 -33.87
C LEU A 478 -7.52 -26.56 -33.77
N ARG A 479 -6.44 -27.30 -34.10
CA ARG A 479 -5.09 -26.73 -34.14
C ARG A 479 -5.02 -25.54 -35.10
N SER A 480 -5.55 -25.69 -36.31
CA SER A 480 -5.60 -24.61 -37.29
C SER A 480 -6.41 -23.42 -36.78
N ALA A 481 -7.64 -23.63 -36.29
CA ALA A 481 -8.50 -22.56 -35.80
C ALA A 481 -7.88 -21.78 -34.63
N ARG A 482 -7.17 -22.44 -33.72
CA ARG A 482 -6.54 -21.81 -32.55
C ARG A 482 -5.24 -21.07 -32.88
N MET A 483 -4.48 -21.54 -33.87
CA MET A 483 -3.16 -20.99 -34.19
C MET A 483 -3.17 -19.98 -35.35
N THR A 484 -4.19 -20.02 -36.22
CA THR A 484 -4.32 -19.11 -37.38
C THR A 484 -4.23 -17.62 -37.03
N PRO A 485 -4.81 -17.12 -35.92
CA PRO A 485 -4.67 -15.71 -35.54
C PRO A 485 -3.21 -15.25 -35.45
N TYR A 486 -2.29 -16.15 -35.09
CA TYR A 486 -0.88 -15.86 -34.85
C TYR A 486 0.02 -16.09 -36.09
N LEU A 487 -0.56 -16.31 -37.27
CA LEU A 487 0.19 -16.47 -38.53
C LEU A 487 0.48 -15.15 -39.25
N THR A 488 -0.33 -14.13 -39.00
CA THR A 488 -0.15 -12.78 -39.52
C THR A 488 0.51 -11.92 -38.46
N ASP A 489 1.36 -10.96 -38.86
CA ASP A 489 1.87 -9.94 -37.94
C ASP A 489 0.69 -9.28 -37.25
N HIS A 490 0.52 -9.56 -35.96
CA HIS A 490 -0.23 -8.68 -35.10
C HIS A 490 0.65 -7.45 -34.92
N ASP A 491 0.50 -6.50 -35.83
CA ASP A 491 0.95 -5.14 -35.64
C ASP A 491 0.35 -4.68 -34.30
N GLY A 492 1.16 -4.74 -33.25
CA GLY A 492 0.82 -4.33 -31.90
C GLY A 492 0.69 -2.81 -31.83
N SER A 493 0.02 -2.19 -32.79
CA SER A 493 -0.30 -0.76 -32.85
C SER A 493 -1.32 -0.35 -31.80
N ALA A 494 -1.79 -1.26 -30.94
CA ALA A 494 -2.48 -0.89 -29.71
C ALA A 494 -1.50 -0.19 -28.76
N GLU A 495 -1.52 1.14 -28.74
CA GLU A 495 -0.78 1.99 -27.82
C GLU A 495 -1.10 1.61 -26.35
N GLY A 496 -0.29 0.74 -25.74
CA GLY A 496 -0.44 0.42 -24.31
C GLY A 496 0.24 -0.87 -23.87
N LEU A 497 0.55 -0.96 -22.56
CA LEU A 497 1.14 -2.15 -21.94
C LEU A 497 0.14 -3.31 -21.78
N ALA A 498 -1.12 -3.01 -21.43
CA ALA A 498 -2.14 -4.03 -21.20
C ALA A 498 -2.52 -4.83 -22.47
N PRO A 499 -2.77 -4.19 -23.63
CA PRO A 499 -3.05 -4.92 -24.88
C PRO A 499 -1.88 -5.79 -25.34
N TYR A 500 -0.64 -5.36 -25.09
CA TYR A 500 0.56 -6.13 -25.41
C TYR A 500 0.68 -7.39 -24.56
N LEU A 501 0.53 -7.26 -23.24
CA LEU A 501 0.55 -8.41 -22.31
C LEU A 501 -0.58 -9.39 -22.60
N GLU A 502 -1.76 -8.89 -22.96
CA GLU A 502 -2.91 -9.71 -23.32
C GLU A 502 -2.65 -10.51 -24.61
N GLY A 503 -2.08 -9.90 -25.64
CA GLY A 503 -1.70 -10.57 -26.89
C GLY A 503 -0.66 -11.68 -26.70
N HIS A 504 0.42 -11.38 -25.96
CA HIS A 504 1.48 -12.35 -25.66
C HIS A 504 0.95 -13.52 -24.82
N THR A 505 0.20 -13.22 -23.75
CA THR A 505 -0.41 -14.25 -22.89
C THR A 505 -1.44 -15.09 -23.64
N ALA A 506 -2.16 -14.50 -24.59
CA ALA A 506 -3.17 -15.22 -25.38
C ALA A 506 -2.55 -16.32 -26.25
N PHE A 507 -1.36 -16.09 -26.82
CA PHE A 507 -0.65 -17.10 -27.61
C PHE A 507 -0.33 -18.36 -26.79
N HIS A 508 0.38 -18.18 -25.66
CA HIS A 508 0.70 -19.29 -24.75
C HIS A 508 -0.55 -19.97 -24.21
N ARG A 509 -1.64 -19.20 -24.00
CA ARG A 509 -2.94 -19.76 -23.64
C ARG A 509 -3.49 -20.69 -24.71
N ALA A 510 -3.50 -20.23 -25.96
CA ALA A 510 -3.98 -21.02 -27.09
C ALA A 510 -3.17 -22.30 -27.29
N VAL A 511 -1.85 -22.27 -27.06
CA VAL A 511 -1.00 -23.47 -27.08
C VAL A 511 -1.39 -24.45 -25.98
N ALA A 512 -1.52 -24.01 -24.73
CA ALA A 512 -1.83 -24.93 -23.64
C ALA A 512 -3.27 -25.51 -23.74
N ASP A 513 -4.23 -24.75 -24.26
CA ASP A 513 -5.60 -25.24 -24.50
C ASP A 513 -5.62 -26.42 -25.50
N LEU A 514 -4.67 -26.45 -26.44
CA LEU A 514 -4.48 -27.56 -27.37
C LEU A 514 -3.84 -28.79 -26.73
N SER A 515 -3.28 -28.71 -25.52
CA SER A 515 -2.60 -29.84 -24.85
C SER A 515 -3.54 -31.01 -24.48
N ASN A 516 -4.86 -30.79 -24.58
CA ASN A 516 -5.92 -31.72 -24.18
C ASN A 516 -5.79 -32.22 -22.73
N ASN A 517 -5.16 -31.44 -21.87
CA ASN A 517 -5.03 -31.73 -20.44
C ASN A 517 -5.16 -30.44 -19.64
N ARG A 518 -6.35 -30.20 -19.09
CA ARG A 518 -6.66 -28.98 -18.34
C ARG A 518 -5.81 -28.80 -17.09
N VAL A 519 -5.40 -29.89 -16.43
CA VAL A 519 -4.52 -29.83 -15.26
C VAL A 519 -3.16 -29.32 -15.66
N LEU A 520 -2.56 -29.89 -16.71
CA LEU A 520 -1.26 -29.43 -17.20
C LEU A 520 -1.33 -28.01 -17.76
N ALA A 521 -2.37 -27.67 -18.53
CA ALA A 521 -2.56 -26.32 -19.03
C ALA A 521 -2.57 -25.30 -17.88
N LEU A 522 -3.41 -25.50 -16.87
CA LEU A 522 -3.50 -24.59 -15.72
C LEU A 522 -2.23 -24.56 -14.88
N SER A 523 -1.66 -25.73 -14.54
CA SER A 523 -0.48 -25.82 -13.68
C SER A 523 0.75 -25.20 -14.34
N LEU A 524 0.99 -25.45 -15.62
CA LEU A 524 2.20 -25.02 -16.31
C LEU A 524 2.11 -23.56 -16.79
N GLN A 525 0.91 -23.07 -17.13
CA GLN A 525 0.71 -21.64 -17.43
C GLN A 525 0.97 -20.73 -16.22
N THR A 526 0.90 -21.27 -14.99
CA THR A 526 1.16 -20.46 -13.80
C THR A 526 2.57 -19.87 -13.81
N TYR A 527 3.56 -20.61 -14.33
CA TYR A 527 4.94 -20.14 -14.42
C TYR A 527 5.04 -18.88 -15.28
N GLY A 528 4.46 -18.94 -16.49
CA GLY A 528 4.42 -17.79 -17.40
C GLY A 528 3.64 -16.60 -16.83
N GLN A 529 2.57 -16.82 -16.06
CA GLN A 529 1.84 -15.74 -15.39
C GLN A 529 2.69 -15.05 -14.31
N ILE A 530 3.40 -15.82 -13.48
CA ILE A 530 4.25 -15.27 -12.42
C ILE A 530 5.42 -14.48 -13.05
N VAL A 531 6.07 -15.05 -14.07
CA VAL A 531 7.16 -14.38 -14.78
C VAL A 531 6.65 -13.12 -15.49
N SER A 532 5.55 -13.20 -16.23
CA SER A 532 5.00 -12.03 -16.94
C SER A 532 4.66 -10.89 -15.99
N HIS A 533 4.10 -11.20 -14.82
CA HIS A 533 3.86 -10.20 -13.78
C HIS A 533 5.16 -9.58 -13.28
N HIS A 534 6.16 -10.41 -12.93
CA HIS A 534 7.45 -9.94 -12.44
C HIS A 534 8.16 -9.02 -13.45
N VAL A 535 8.20 -9.42 -14.73
CA VAL A 535 8.77 -8.62 -15.82
C VAL A 535 8.01 -7.29 -15.98
N ALA A 536 6.68 -7.31 -15.92
CA ALA A 536 5.85 -6.10 -16.04
C ALA A 536 5.97 -5.13 -14.85
N VAL A 537 6.39 -5.61 -13.67
CA VAL A 537 6.66 -4.78 -12.49
C VAL A 537 8.02 -4.08 -12.60
N LEU A 538 9.04 -4.78 -13.15
CA LEU A 538 10.43 -4.32 -13.11
C LEU A 538 10.94 -3.67 -14.39
N SER A 539 10.30 -3.92 -15.52
CA SER A 539 10.69 -3.38 -16.82
C SER A 539 9.46 -3.14 -17.70
N ASP A 540 9.64 -2.61 -18.91
CA ASP A 540 8.59 -2.54 -19.92
C ASP A 540 8.67 -3.80 -20.82
N PRO A 541 7.74 -4.77 -20.70
CA PRO A 541 7.68 -5.97 -21.53
C PRO A 541 7.68 -5.68 -23.04
N ARG A 542 7.31 -4.46 -23.48
CA ARG A 542 7.32 -4.07 -24.89
C ARG A 542 8.73 -3.92 -25.46
N SER A 543 9.75 -3.77 -24.61
CA SER A 543 11.15 -3.82 -25.04
C SER A 543 11.57 -5.18 -25.62
N LEU A 544 10.80 -6.25 -25.33
CA LEU A 544 10.96 -7.56 -25.95
C LEU A 544 10.36 -7.64 -27.37
N ARG A 545 9.62 -6.62 -27.84
CA ARG A 545 8.85 -6.69 -29.09
C ARG A 545 9.72 -7.08 -30.30
N ASP A 546 10.89 -6.46 -30.43
CA ASP A 546 11.78 -6.68 -31.57
C ASP A 546 12.43 -8.08 -31.58
N VAL A 547 12.34 -8.82 -30.46
CA VAL A 547 12.87 -10.18 -30.30
C VAL A 547 11.79 -11.25 -30.53
N LEU A 548 10.51 -10.96 -30.24
CA LEU A 548 9.46 -11.98 -30.08
C LEU A 548 8.51 -12.18 -31.26
N VAL A 549 8.30 -11.17 -32.11
CA VAL A 549 7.19 -11.18 -33.10
C VAL A 549 7.39 -12.25 -34.20
N ASP A 550 8.62 -12.52 -34.61
CA ASP A 550 8.92 -13.53 -35.66
C ASP A 550 8.84 -14.99 -35.16
N GLU A 551 8.94 -15.23 -33.85
CA GLU A 551 9.07 -16.58 -33.30
C GLU A 551 7.71 -17.26 -33.07
N HIS A 552 6.68 -16.51 -32.63
CA HIS A 552 5.32 -17.04 -32.43
C HIS A 552 4.72 -17.59 -33.72
N ARG A 553 4.99 -16.94 -34.86
CA ARG A 553 4.56 -17.41 -36.20
C ARG A 553 5.12 -18.79 -36.51
N HIS A 554 6.43 -19.00 -36.37
CA HIS A 554 7.06 -20.29 -36.66
C HIS A 554 6.58 -21.41 -35.73
N ILE A 555 6.30 -21.08 -34.47
CA ILE A 555 5.71 -22.03 -33.51
C ILE A 555 4.28 -22.39 -33.95
N ALA A 556 3.46 -21.39 -34.29
CA ALA A 556 2.08 -21.60 -34.76
C ALA A 556 2.04 -22.51 -36.00
N GLU A 557 2.89 -22.26 -37.01
CA GLU A 557 3.01 -23.10 -38.20
C GLU A 557 3.38 -24.56 -37.87
N ALA A 558 4.31 -24.75 -36.93
CA ALA A 558 4.73 -26.08 -36.48
C ALA A 558 3.59 -26.82 -35.77
N VAL A 559 2.79 -26.12 -34.94
CA VAL A 559 1.61 -26.68 -34.26
C VAL A 559 0.52 -27.05 -35.26
N ILE A 560 0.19 -26.16 -36.20
CA ILE A 560 -0.80 -26.43 -37.26
C ILE A 560 -0.42 -27.68 -38.05
N SER A 561 0.84 -27.74 -38.47
CA SER A 561 1.38 -28.85 -39.26
C SER A 561 1.58 -30.15 -38.47
N GLY A 562 1.39 -30.12 -37.14
CA GLY A 562 1.55 -31.29 -36.28
C GLY A 562 3.01 -31.72 -36.05
N HIS A 563 3.97 -30.84 -36.31
CA HIS A 563 5.40 -31.12 -36.15
C HIS A 563 5.84 -31.02 -34.67
N ALA A 564 5.44 -32.00 -33.85
CA ALA A 564 5.61 -31.99 -32.40
C ALA A 564 7.01 -31.62 -31.89
N ARG A 565 8.05 -32.34 -32.35
CA ARG A 565 9.44 -32.08 -31.93
C ARG A 565 9.93 -30.68 -32.36
N ARG A 566 9.46 -30.20 -33.51
CA ARG A 566 9.80 -28.85 -34.01
C ARG A 566 9.11 -27.78 -33.19
N ALA A 567 7.82 -27.94 -32.88
CA ALA A 567 7.06 -27.01 -32.04
C ALA A 567 7.71 -26.86 -30.65
N ARG A 568 8.13 -27.97 -30.05
CA ARG A 568 8.88 -27.97 -28.78
C ARG A 568 10.20 -27.20 -28.88
N ALA A 569 11.02 -27.51 -29.88
CA ALA A 569 12.33 -26.89 -30.04
C ALA A 569 12.21 -25.38 -30.28
N LEU A 570 11.23 -24.95 -31.10
CA LEU A 570 10.95 -23.54 -31.34
C LEU A 570 10.46 -22.82 -30.09
N MET A 571 9.52 -23.42 -29.34
CA MET A 571 9.02 -22.83 -28.09
C MET A 571 10.13 -22.72 -27.03
N ARG A 572 10.99 -23.74 -26.92
CA ARG A 572 12.12 -23.70 -26.00
C ARG A 572 13.11 -22.60 -26.37
N SER A 573 13.49 -22.51 -27.65
CA SER A 573 14.38 -21.45 -28.15
C SER A 573 13.80 -20.06 -27.90
N HIS A 574 12.49 -19.90 -28.14
CA HIS A 574 11.77 -18.66 -27.88
C HIS A 574 11.88 -18.23 -26.42
N LEU A 575 11.58 -19.14 -25.49
CA LEU A 575 11.63 -18.84 -24.07
C LEU A 575 13.06 -18.69 -23.56
N GLU A 576 14.05 -19.42 -24.10
CA GLU A 576 15.46 -19.19 -23.81
C GLU A 576 15.89 -17.77 -24.21
N GLY A 577 15.39 -17.25 -25.34
CA GLY A 577 15.57 -15.85 -25.74
C GLY A 577 14.93 -14.87 -24.75
N VAL A 578 13.69 -15.13 -24.33
CA VAL A 578 13.00 -14.33 -23.30
C VAL A 578 13.79 -14.33 -21.99
N THR A 579 14.24 -15.49 -21.52
CA THR A 579 14.97 -15.61 -20.25
C THR A 579 16.35 -14.94 -20.31
N ALA A 580 17.05 -15.02 -21.44
CA ALA A 580 18.30 -14.29 -21.67
C ALA A 580 18.09 -12.78 -21.62
N PHE A 581 17.06 -12.28 -22.30
CA PHE A 581 16.71 -10.86 -22.23
C PHE A 581 16.38 -10.42 -20.79
N VAL A 582 15.59 -11.23 -20.08
CA VAL A 582 15.24 -10.96 -18.67
C VAL A 582 16.49 -10.88 -17.79
N ARG A 583 17.44 -11.81 -17.95
CA ARG A 583 18.74 -11.78 -17.24
C ARG A 583 19.54 -10.51 -17.51
N GLU A 584 19.53 -10.03 -18.75
CA GLU A 584 20.35 -8.89 -19.16
C GLU A 584 19.71 -7.52 -18.84
N ASN A 585 18.38 -7.44 -18.80
CA ASN A 585 17.65 -6.17 -18.81
C ASN A 585 16.80 -5.91 -17.54
N ILE A 586 16.63 -6.90 -16.67
CA ILE A 586 15.94 -6.68 -15.38
C ILE A 586 16.98 -6.26 -14.32
N PRO A 587 16.78 -5.13 -13.62
CA PRO A 587 17.77 -4.56 -12.71
C PRO A 587 17.91 -5.29 -11.36
N VAL A 588 17.27 -6.46 -11.20
CA VAL A 588 17.21 -7.21 -9.94
C VAL A 588 17.74 -8.64 -10.16
N PRO A 589 18.55 -9.19 -9.24
CA PRO A 589 19.06 -10.55 -9.37
C PRO A 589 17.94 -11.61 -9.44
N LEU A 590 18.05 -12.58 -10.36
CA LEU A 590 17.06 -13.66 -10.52
C LEU A 590 17.26 -14.81 -9.53
N ASP A 591 18.38 -14.83 -8.81
CA ASP A 591 18.67 -15.76 -7.70
C ASP A 591 17.96 -15.36 -6.41
N GLN A 592 17.20 -14.25 -6.41
CA GLN A 592 16.33 -13.90 -5.29
C GLN A 592 15.08 -14.79 -5.25
N PRO A 593 14.48 -14.99 -4.06
CA PRO A 593 13.21 -15.69 -3.93
C PRO A 593 12.08 -15.03 -4.73
N ILE A 594 11.20 -15.85 -5.29
CA ILE A 594 9.99 -15.42 -5.98
C ILE A 594 9.14 -14.57 -5.03
N GLU A 595 8.71 -13.39 -5.47
CA GLU A 595 7.89 -12.50 -4.64
C GLU A 595 6.44 -12.96 -4.62
N TRP A 596 5.76 -12.74 -3.49
CA TRP A 596 4.34 -13.03 -3.38
C TRP A 596 3.50 -11.92 -4.05
N LEU A 597 2.86 -12.31 -5.17
CA LEU A 597 2.03 -11.50 -6.08
C LEU A 597 0.75 -10.93 -5.47
#